data_AF-A0A699VPH8-F1
#
_entry.id   AF-A0A699VPH8-F1
#
_cell.length_a   1.000
_cell.length_b   1.000
_cell.length_c   1.000
_cell.angle_alpha   90.00
_cell.angle_beta   90.00
_cell.angle_gamma   90.00
#
_symmetry.space_group_name_H-M   'P 1'
#
loop_
_entity.id
_entity.type
_entity.pdbx_description
1 polymer ?
#
loop_
_entity_poly.entity_id
_entity_poly.type
_entity_poly.pdbx_seq_one_letter_code
_entity_poly.pdbx_strand_id
1 'polypeptide(L)'
;MDVCHALADLGVSINLMPLLIWKKLSLPELTPTRMTLDLEDRSITRPKGVAEDVFVKVGKFYFPTDFVVVDFEADPRVPLILG
;
A
#
# COMPACT_ATOMS: atom_id res chain seq x y z
N MET A 1 16.44 2.98 3.47
CA MET A 1 15.43 1.94 3.75
C MET A 1 15.88 0.71 2.99
N ASP A 2 16.58 -0.19 3.68
CA ASP A 2 17.00 -1.46 3.10
C ASP A 2 15.75 -2.32 2.89
N VAL A 3 15.42 -2.54 1.61
CA VAL A 3 14.51 -3.56 1.08
C VAL A 3 13.21 -3.78 1.88
N CYS A 4 12.13 -3.08 1.48
CA CYS A 4 10.78 -3.54 1.79
C CYS A 4 10.44 -4.71 0.86
N HIS A 5 10.14 -5.88 1.42
CA HIS A 5 9.56 -6.97 0.64
C HIS A 5 8.09 -6.66 0.35
N ALA A 6 7.60 -7.12 -0.79
CA ALA A 6 6.21 -6.97 -1.17
C ALA A 6 5.64 -8.33 -1.57
N LEU A 7 4.37 -8.56 -1.26
CA LEU A 7 3.60 -9.70 -1.74
C LEU A 7 3.05 -9.31 -3.11
N ALA A 8 3.48 -9.99 -4.16
CA ALA A 8 2.82 -9.89 -5.46
C ALA A 8 1.65 -10.87 -5.47
N ASP A 9 0.43 -10.34 -5.41
CA ASP A 9 -0.80 -11.11 -5.32
C ASP A 9 -1.71 -10.80 -6.51
N LEU A 10 -1.79 -11.76 -7.43
CA LEU A 10 -2.63 -11.67 -8.63
C LEU A 10 -4.14 -11.77 -8.34
N GLY A 11 -4.51 -12.09 -7.09
CA GLY A 11 -5.90 -12.16 -6.63
C GLY A 11 -6.49 -10.81 -6.21
N VAL A 12 -5.65 -9.79 -6.01
CA VAL A 12 -6.08 -8.43 -5.68
C VAL A 12 -5.85 -7.49 -6.84
N SER A 13 -6.76 -6.54 -7.05
CA SER A 13 -6.68 -5.58 -8.17
C SER A 13 -6.06 -4.24 -7.79
N ILE A 14 -5.56 -4.10 -6.57
CA ILE A 14 -5.07 -2.84 -6.00
C ILE A 14 -3.80 -3.09 -5.19
N ASN A 15 -2.91 -2.09 -5.15
CA ASN A 15 -1.76 -2.12 -4.25
C ASN A 15 -2.14 -1.57 -2.88
N LEU A 16 -1.70 -2.24 -1.80
CA LEU A 16 -1.95 -1.82 -0.43
C LEU A 16 -0.66 -1.42 0.28
N MET A 17 -0.74 -0.31 1.02
CA MET A 17 0.34 0.15 1.89
C MET A 17 -0.19 0.42 3.30
N PRO A 18 0.41 -0.17 4.35
CA PRO A 18 0.15 0.19 5.73
C PRO A 18 0.48 1.65 6.02
N LEU A 19 -0.41 2.33 6.77
CA LEU A 19 -0.25 3.73 7.19
C LEU A 19 1.08 3.98 7.91
N LEU A 20 1.57 3.00 8.68
CA LEU A 20 2.84 3.10 9.39
C LEU A 20 4.03 3.30 8.42
N ILE A 21 4.00 2.64 7.27
CA ILE A 21 5.06 2.76 6.26
C ILE A 21 4.98 4.12 5.58
N TRP A 22 3.77 4.55 5.20
CA TRP A 22 3.56 5.88 4.62
C TRP A 22 4.13 6.98 5.53
N LYS A 23 3.82 6.93 6.82
CA LYS A 23 4.34 7.85 7.83
C LYS A 23 5.87 7.80 7.94
N LYS A 24 6.47 6.61 7.88
CA LYS A 24 7.93 6.43 7.90
C LYS A 24 8.61 7.00 6.66
N LEU A 25 7.95 6.97 5.50
CA LEU A 25 8.46 7.53 4.26
C LEU A 25 8.45 9.07 4.26
N SER A 26 7.73 9.70 5.20
CA SER A 26 7.62 11.17 5.30
C SER A 26 7.18 11.80 3.97
N LEU A 27 6.27 11.12 3.27
CA LEU A 27 5.71 11.55 1.99
C LEU A 27 4.57 12.56 2.20
N PRO A 28 4.10 13.23 1.13
CA PRO A 28 3.01 14.20 1.20
C PRO A 28 1.71 13.67 1.82
N GLU A 29 0.71 14.54 1.96
CA GLU A 29 -0.62 14.10 2.40
C GLU A 29 -1.24 13.14 1.38
N LEU A 30 -2.03 12.20 1.90
CA LEU A 30 -2.78 11.25 1.07
C LEU A 30 -3.94 11.95 0.39
N THR A 31 -4.21 11.58 -0.86
CA THR A 31 -5.40 12.01 -1.57
C THR A 31 -6.63 11.37 -0.91
N PRO A 32 -7.61 12.16 -0.43
CA PRO A 32 -8.82 11.61 0.18
C PRO A 32 -9.60 10.73 -0.79
N THR A 33 -10.13 9.61 -0.31
CA THR A 33 -10.98 8.72 -1.11
C THR A 33 -12.27 8.35 -0.39
N ARG A 34 -13.32 8.07 -1.16
CA ARG A 34 -14.60 7.55 -0.65
C ARG A 34 -14.70 6.03 -0.78
N MET A 35 -13.62 5.38 -1.22
CA MET A 35 -13.55 3.93 -1.36
C MET A 35 -13.73 3.21 -0.02
N THR A 36 -14.28 2.00 -0.09
CA THR A 36 -14.27 1.00 0.98
C THR A 36 -13.66 -0.28 0.44
N LEU A 37 -12.97 -1.03 1.29
CA LEU A 37 -12.35 -2.30 0.92
C LEU A 37 -13.05 -3.44 1.66
N ASP A 38 -13.42 -4.47 0.94
CA ASP A 38 -13.88 -5.74 1.50
C ASP A 38 -12.67 -6.66 1.65
N LEU A 39 -12.45 -7.14 2.88
CA LEU A 39 -11.36 -8.05 3.22
C LEU A 39 -11.84 -9.51 3.21
N GLU A 40 -10.91 -10.46 3.12
CA GLU A 40 -11.23 -11.90 3.06
C GLU A 40 -11.95 -12.40 4.31
N ASP A 41 -11.72 -11.75 5.46
CA ASP A 41 -12.44 -12.01 6.71
C ASP A 41 -13.85 -11.41 6.74
N ARG A 42 -14.30 -10.85 5.60
CA ARG A 42 -15.58 -10.15 5.39
C ARG A 42 -15.72 -8.85 6.18
N SER A 43 -14.63 -8.34 6.75
CA SER A 43 -14.62 -7.02 7.34
C SER A 43 -14.54 -5.95 6.24
N ILE A 44 -15.12 -4.79 6.52
CA ILE A 44 -15.08 -3.63 5.63
C ILE A 44 -14.18 -2.59 6.28
N THR A 45 -13.14 -2.16 5.55
CA THR A 45 -12.24 -1.11 6.02
C THR A 45 -12.29 0.12 5.11
N ARG A 46 -12.08 1.29 5.72
CA ARG A 46 -11.99 2.57 5.02
C ARG A 46 -10.53 2.97 4.93
N PRO A 47 -9.98 3.11 3.72
CA PRO A 47 -8.64 3.65 3.54
C PRO A 47 -8.50 5.03 4.16
N LYS A 48 -7.29 5.37 4.59
CA LYS A 48 -6.93 6.72 5.01
C LYS A 48 -6.80 7.66 3.82
N GLY A 49 -6.53 7.11 2.65
CA GLY A 49 -6.43 7.83 1.38
C GLY A 49 -5.71 7.00 0.33
N VAL A 50 -5.43 7.62 -0.80
CA VAL A 50 -4.61 7.07 -1.88
C VAL A 50 -3.29 7.83 -1.90
N ALA A 51 -2.19 7.09 -1.96
CA ALA A 51 -0.88 7.61 -2.25
C ALA A 51 -0.65 7.50 -3.76
N GLU A 52 -0.73 8.61 -4.46
CA GLU A 52 -0.61 8.68 -5.91
C GLU A 52 0.85 8.82 -6.34
N ASP A 53 1.20 8.26 -7.51
CA ASP A 53 2.51 8.40 -8.15
C ASP A 53 3.72 7.99 -7.28
N VAL A 54 3.56 6.95 -6.46
CA VAL A 54 4.65 6.42 -5.64
C VAL A 54 5.61 5.60 -6.51
N PHE A 55 6.86 6.02 -6.58
CA PHE A 55 7.88 5.27 -7.34
C PHE A 55 8.40 4.06 -6.55
N VAL A 56 8.08 2.87 -7.05
CA VAL A 56 8.59 1.60 -6.52
C VAL A 56 9.78 1.13 -7.35
N LYS A 57 10.88 0.81 -6.67
CA LYS A 57 12.06 0.23 -7.30
C LYS A 57 11.96 -1.29 -7.35
N VAL A 58 11.92 -1.86 -8.55
CA VAL A 58 11.97 -3.31 -8.77
C VAL A 58 13.25 -3.64 -9.54
N GLY A 59 14.22 -4.22 -8.82
CA GLY A 59 15.56 -4.44 -9.35
C GLY A 59 16.26 -3.13 -9.72
N LYS A 60 16.41 -2.87 -11.02
CA LYS A 60 17.04 -1.65 -11.57
C LYS A 60 16.03 -0.62 -12.07
N PHE A 61 14.75 -0.98 -12.14
CA PHE A 61 13.69 -0.16 -12.74
C PHE A 61 12.87 0.54 -11.66
N TYR A 62 12.26 1.66 -12.03
CA TYR A 62 11.33 2.41 -11.21
C TYR A 62 9.99 2.44 -11.93
N PHE A 63 8.94 2.07 -11.21
CA PHE A 63 7.57 2.10 -11.73
C PHE A 63 6.75 3.06 -10.86
N PRO A 64 6.06 4.04 -11.46
CA PRO A 64 5.05 4.80 -10.72
C PRO A 64 3.87 3.88 -10.43
N THR A 65 3.35 3.92 -9.22
CA THR A 65 2.17 3.16 -8.84
C THR A 65 1.42 3.84 -7.72
N ASP A 66 0.11 3.63 -7.70
CA ASP A 66 -0.75 4.15 -6.65
C ASP A 66 -0.94 3.10 -5.57
N PHE A 67 -0.94 3.54 -4.31
CA PHE A 67 -1.23 2.68 -3.18
C PHE A 67 -2.47 3.15 -2.44
N VAL A 68 -3.36 2.22 -2.14
CA VAL A 68 -4.42 2.47 -1.16
C VAL A 68 -3.82 2.32 0.23
N VAL A 69 -3.85 3.40 1.01
CA VAL A 69 -3.25 3.42 2.34
C VAL A 69 -4.28 3.07 3.40
N VAL A 70 -4.00 2.01 4.16
CA VAL A 70 -4.93 1.43 5.13
C VAL A 70 -4.24 1.31 6.49
N ASP A 71 -5.01 1.44 7.57
CA ASP A 71 -4.50 1.39 8.94
C ASP A 71 -4.67 -0.02 9.50
N PHE A 72 -3.71 -0.88 9.18
CA PHE A 72 -3.62 -2.25 9.66
C PHE A 72 -2.19 -2.57 10.11
N GLU A 73 -2.07 -3.66 10.88
CA GLU A 73 -0.78 -4.15 11.35
C GLU A 73 -0.04 -4.85 10.19
N ALA A 74 1.05 -4.23 9.72
CA ALA A 74 1.86 -4.77 8.64
C ALA A 74 2.63 -6.01 9.11
N ASP A 75 2.63 -7.10 8.32
CA ASP A 75 3.61 -8.17 8.51
C ASP A 75 5.01 -7.57 8.24
N PRO A 76 5.93 -7.57 9.23
CA PRO A 76 7.26 -6.99 9.05
C PRO A 76 8.08 -7.68 7.95
N ARG A 77 7.75 -8.91 7.59
CA ARG A 77 8.41 -9.66 6.52
C ARG A 77 7.89 -9.29 5.15
N VAL A 78 6.61 -8.94 5.02
CA VAL A 78 5.97 -8.60 3.73
C VAL A 78 5.08 -7.38 3.90
N PRO A 79 5.68 -6.20 4.08
CA PRO A 79 4.97 -5.00 4.50
C PRO A 79 4.08 -4.35 3.42
N LEU A 80 4.21 -4.73 2.14
CA LEU A 80 3.44 -4.17 1.02
C LEU A 80 2.72 -5.29 0.27
N ILE A 81 1.57 -4.97 -0.33
CA ILE A 81 0.86 -5.88 -1.25
C ILE A 81 0.77 -5.17 -2.61
N LEU A 82 1.12 -5.90 -3.67
CA LEU A 82 1.04 -5.45 -5.05
C LEU A 82 0.04 -6.32 -5.81
N GLY A 83 -0.93 -5.68 -6.45
CA GLY A 83 -1.96 -6.31 -7.29
C GLY A 83 -1.68 -6.20 -8.78
#